data_AF-A0A1V5PE20-F1
#
_entry.id   AF-A0A1V5PE20-F1
#
_cell.length_a   1.000
_cell.length_b   1.000
_cell.length_c   1.000
_cell.angle_alpha   90.00
_cell.angle_beta   90.00
_cell.angle_gamma   90.00
#
_symmetry.space_group_name_H-M   'P 1'
#
loop_
_entity.id
_entity.type
_entity.pdbx_description
1 polymer ?
#
loop_
_entity_poly.entity_id
_entity_poly.type
_entity_poly.pdbx_seq_one_letter_code
_entity_poly.pdbx_strand_id
1 'polypeptide(L)'
;MELTGALAGFTLALQNTSLIALTGLITGIAAAFSMATSEYLSKKAEEGEDAKNPLRAALYTGVAYLITVFALIAPYLILDNFYVCLAITLAIAILIIAAFNYYIAVARGQSFKRRFLEMAGISLGVTALSFGIGWLARQFLGVEI
;
A
#
# COMPACT_ATOMS: atom_id res chain seq x y z
N MET A 1 -0.41 -3.16 1.96
CA MET A 1 0.43 -4.35 1.76
C MET A 1 1.14 -4.28 0.42
N GLU A 2 0.43 -4.26 -0.72
CA GLU A 2 1.07 -4.26 -2.05
C GLU A 2 1.74 -2.92 -2.41
N LEU A 3 1.10 -1.80 -2.09
CA LEU A 3 1.61 -0.46 -2.44
C LEU A 3 2.92 -0.09 -1.71
N THR A 4 3.09 -0.56 -0.48
CA THR A 4 4.28 -0.26 0.34
C THR A 4 5.55 -0.85 -0.28
N GLY A 5 5.49 -2.10 -0.75
CA GLY A 5 6.63 -2.76 -1.41
C GLY A 5 6.94 -2.14 -2.77
N ALA A 6 5.90 -1.77 -3.54
CA ALA A 6 6.06 -1.08 -4.82
C ALA A 6 6.74 0.29 -4.66
N LEU A 7 6.29 1.11 -3.71
CA LEU A 7 6.89 2.43 -3.42
C LEU A 7 8.36 2.30 -2.98
N ALA A 8 8.70 1.28 -2.19
CA ALA A 8 10.09 1.04 -1.80
C ALA A 8 10.98 0.67 -2.99
N GLY A 9 10.49 -0.18 -3.91
CA GLY A 9 11.18 -0.50 -5.16
C GLY A 9 11.35 0.73 -6.07
N PHE A 10 10.29 1.54 -6.23
CA PHE A 10 10.33 2.77 -7.02
C PHE A 10 11.31 3.80 -6.45
N THR A 11 11.42 3.89 -5.13
CA THR A 11 12.32 4.86 -4.49
C THR A 11 13.78 4.61 -4.85
N LEU A 12 14.16 3.34 -4.92
CA LEU A 12 15.53 2.96 -5.26
C LEU A 12 15.80 3.05 -6.77
N ALA A 13 14.82 2.70 -7.59
CA ALA A 13 14.94 2.66 -9.03
C ALA A 13 14.94 4.07 -9.66
N LEU A 14 14.13 4.99 -9.12
CA LEU A 14 13.91 6.30 -9.74
C LEU A 14 14.69 7.43 -9.06
N GLN A 15 15.05 7.31 -7.77
CA GLN A 15 15.78 8.30 -6.94
C GLN A 15 15.29 9.76 -7.04
N ASN A 16 14.10 9.99 -7.61
CA ASN A 16 13.50 11.29 -7.85
C ASN A 16 12.11 11.29 -7.23
N THR A 17 11.92 12.13 -6.21
CA THR A 17 10.69 12.19 -5.41
C THR A 17 9.45 12.45 -6.26
N SER A 18 9.55 13.30 -7.29
CA SER A 18 8.44 13.59 -8.22
C SER A 18 8.07 12.39 -9.09
N LEU A 19 9.06 11.65 -9.61
CA LEU A 19 8.80 10.44 -10.39
C LEU A 19 8.22 9.32 -9.51
N ILE A 20 8.71 9.18 -8.27
CA ILE A 20 8.17 8.22 -7.29
C ILE A 20 6.74 8.59 -6.91
N ALA A 21 6.45 9.88 -6.68
CA ALA A 21 5.10 10.35 -6.38
C ALA A 21 4.14 10.10 -7.54
N LEU A 22 4.56 10.40 -8.78
CA LEU A 22 3.75 10.19 -9.97
C LEU A 22 3.44 8.70 -10.19
N THR A 23 4.48 7.86 -10.22
CA THR A 23 4.33 6.41 -10.41
C THR A 23 3.53 5.78 -9.26
N GLY A 24 3.82 6.18 -8.02
CA GLY A 24 3.08 5.75 -6.83
C GLY A 24 1.60 6.15 -6.88
N LEU A 25 1.27 7.36 -7.35
CA LEU A 25 -0.12 7.81 -7.46
C LEU A 25 -0.86 7.01 -8.52
N ILE A 26 -0.27 6.84 -9.70
CA ILE A 26 -0.88 6.09 -10.80
C ILE A 26 -1.12 4.64 -10.38
N THR A 27 -0.09 3.96 -9.86
CA THR A 27 -0.21 2.57 -9.40
C THR A 27 -1.16 2.44 -8.21
N GLY A 28 -1.11 3.36 -7.25
CA GLY A 28 -1.95 3.35 -6.06
C GLY A 28 -3.43 3.58 -6.36
N ILE A 29 -3.75 4.55 -7.22
CA ILE A 29 -5.12 4.81 -7.67
C ILE A 29 -5.65 3.62 -8.48
N ALA A 30 -4.85 3.09 -9.42
CA ALA A 30 -5.23 1.91 -10.20
C ALA A 30 -5.53 0.70 -9.29
N ALA A 31 -4.69 0.45 -8.28
CA ALA A 31 -4.90 -0.61 -7.31
C ALA A 31 -6.17 -0.38 -6.46
N ALA A 32 -6.43 0.86 -6.03
CA ALA A 32 -7.64 1.21 -5.27
C ALA A 32 -8.92 0.92 -6.06
N PHE A 33 -8.96 1.30 -7.34
CA PHE A 33 -10.09 0.99 -8.22
C PHE A 33 -10.24 -0.51 -8.48
N SER A 34 -9.13 -1.22 -8.67
CA SER A 34 -9.14 -2.68 -8.86
C SER A 34 -9.74 -3.39 -7.64
N MET A 35 -9.32 -3.01 -6.44
CA MET A 35 -9.85 -3.56 -5.18
C MET A 35 -11.32 -3.18 -4.95
N ALA A 36 -11.71 -1.93 -5.22
CA ALA A 36 -13.11 -1.50 -5.13
C ALA A 36 -14.02 -2.30 -6.08
N THR A 37 -13.56 -2.53 -7.31
CA THR A 37 -14.30 -3.31 -8.31
C THR A 37 -14.38 -4.79 -7.91
N SER A 38 -13.29 -5.33 -7.36
CA SER A 38 -13.24 -6.71 -6.89
C SER A 38 -14.21 -6.94 -5.72
N GLU A 39 -14.28 -6.00 -4.78
CA GLU A 39 -15.26 -6.04 -3.69
C GLU A 39 -16.70 -5.84 -4.17
N TYR A 40 -16.92 -4.93 -5.13
CA TYR A 40 -18.23 -4.78 -5.77
C TYR A 40 -18.70 -6.10 -6.38
N LEU A 41 -17.84 -6.75 -7.16
CA LEU A 41 -18.17 -7.98 -7.87
C LEU A 41 -18.37 -9.13 -6.88
N SER A 42 -17.53 -9.24 -5.85
CA SER A 42 -17.66 -10.25 -4.80
C SER A 42 -18.97 -10.11 -4.03
N LYS A 43 -19.34 -8.88 -3.63
CA LYS A 43 -20.62 -8.61 -2.95
C LYS A 43 -21.85 -8.69 -3.84
N LYS A 44 -21.69 -8.54 -5.15
CA LYS A 44 -22.76 -8.80 -6.12
C LYS A 44 -22.95 -10.29 -6.39
N ALA A 45 -21.90 -11.09 -6.27
CA ALA A 45 -21.93 -12.54 -6.48
C ALA A 45 -22.42 -13.32 -5.25
N GLU A 46 -22.39 -12.74 -4.05
CA GLU A 46 -23.06 -13.29 -2.87
C GLU A 46 -24.59 -13.18 -3.04
N GLU A 47 -25.30 -14.33 -3.12
CA GLU A 47 -26.76 -14.42 -3.12
C GLU A 47 -27.29 -14.69 -1.70
N GLY A 48 -28.27 -13.93 -1.20
CA GLY A 48 -28.93 -14.17 0.10
C GLY A 48 -29.35 -12.92 0.90
N GLU A 49 -30.06 -13.11 2.02
CA GLU A 49 -30.64 -12.06 2.90
C GLU A 49 -29.61 -11.07 3.51
N ASP A 50 -28.32 -11.37 3.43
CA ASP A 50 -27.19 -10.51 3.83
C ASP A 50 -26.63 -9.66 2.68
N ALA A 51 -27.43 -9.39 1.64
CA ALA A 51 -27.09 -8.53 0.50
C ALA A 51 -26.75 -7.09 0.94
N LYS A 52 -25.57 -6.92 1.55
CA LYS A 52 -25.00 -5.62 1.85
C LYS A 52 -24.79 -4.91 0.54
N ASN A 53 -25.37 -3.70 0.42
CA ASN A 53 -25.26 -2.82 -0.74
C ASN A 53 -23.85 -2.91 -1.37
N PRO A 54 -23.68 -3.61 -2.51
CA PRO A 54 -22.36 -3.88 -3.08
C PRO A 54 -21.64 -2.59 -3.46
N LEU A 55 -22.40 -1.57 -3.89
CA LEU A 55 -21.90 -0.22 -4.13
C LEU A 55 -21.31 0.43 -2.88
N ARG A 56 -21.95 0.26 -1.71
CA ARG A 56 -21.42 0.82 -0.46
C ARG A 56 -20.13 0.14 -0.06
N ALA A 57 -20.09 -1.20 -0.12
CA ALA A 57 -18.88 -1.96 0.20
C ALA A 57 -17.69 -1.56 -0.68
N ALA A 58 -17.91 -1.47 -2.00
CA ALA A 58 -16.93 -1.02 -2.96
C ALA A 58 -16.43 0.41 -2.71
N LEU A 59 -17.34 1.35 -2.42
CA LEU A 59 -16.97 2.73 -2.10
C LEU A 59 -16.16 2.83 -0.80
N TYR A 60 -16.54 2.11 0.25
CA TYR A 60 -15.78 2.09 1.50
C TYR A 60 -14.37 1.55 1.28
N THR A 61 -14.22 0.44 0.56
CA THR A 61 -12.91 -0.12 0.23
C THR A 61 -12.08 0.82 -0.64
N GLY A 62 -12.68 1.36 -1.71
CA GLY A 62 -12.00 2.29 -2.62
C GLY A 62 -11.52 3.56 -1.93
N VAL A 63 -12.38 4.21 -1.14
CA VAL A 63 -12.03 5.43 -0.41
C VAL A 63 -10.96 5.15 0.66
N ALA A 64 -11.07 4.05 1.42
CA ALA A 64 -10.04 3.68 2.40
C ALA A 64 -8.67 3.46 1.74
N TYR A 65 -8.64 2.84 0.56
CA TYR A 65 -7.42 2.65 -0.21
C TYR A 65 -6.87 3.97 -0.75
N LEU A 66 -7.71 4.84 -1.33
CA LEU A 66 -7.27 6.15 -1.81
C LEU A 66 -6.66 6.98 -0.69
N ILE A 67 -7.29 7.03 0.49
CA ILE A 67 -6.73 7.72 1.67
C ILE A 67 -5.35 7.16 2.02
N THR A 68 -5.20 5.84 2.01
CA THR A 68 -3.92 5.17 2.28
C THR A 68 -2.85 5.54 1.25
N VAL A 69 -3.21 5.56 -0.04
CA VAL A 69 -2.33 5.96 -1.15
C VAL A 69 -1.85 7.40 -0.95
N PHE A 70 -2.77 8.33 -0.74
CA PHE A 70 -2.44 9.74 -0.51
C PHE A 70 -1.57 9.93 0.74
N ALA A 71 -1.86 9.22 1.83
CA ALA A 71 -1.05 9.29 3.06
C ALA A 71 0.39 8.80 2.85
N LEU A 72 0.59 7.73 2.06
CA LEU A 72 1.91 7.19 1.77
C LEU A 72 2.73 8.07 0.79
N ILE A 73 2.05 8.79 -0.09
CA ILE A 73 2.68 9.63 -1.13
C ILE A 73 2.88 11.07 -0.67
N ALA A 74 2.07 11.57 0.27
CA ALA A 74 2.22 12.88 0.89
C ALA A 74 3.67 13.27 1.23
N PRO A 75 4.49 12.42 1.89
CA PRO A 75 5.90 12.77 2.16
C PRO A 75 6.72 13.02 0.89
N TYR A 76 6.48 12.29 -0.21
CA TYR A 76 7.18 12.49 -1.50
C TYR A 76 6.74 13.77 -2.24
N LEU A 77 5.58 14.33 -1.91
CA LEU A 77 5.10 15.60 -2.48
C LEU A 77 5.66 16.83 -1.77
N ILE A 78 6.08 16.69 -0.51
CA ILE A 78 6.47 17.81 0.35
C ILE A 78 8.00 17.91 0.48
N LEU A 79 8.71 16.78 0.40
CA LEU A 79 10.14 16.71 0.69
C LEU A 79 10.95 16.35 -0.58
N ASP A 80 12.07 17.04 -0.78
CA ASP A 80 13.00 16.79 -1.89
C ASP A 80 13.97 15.63 -1.62
N ASN A 81 14.21 15.29 -0.35
CA ASN A 81 15.17 14.24 0.02
C ASN A 81 14.52 12.85 0.03
N PHE A 82 14.75 12.08 -1.04
CA PHE A 82 14.16 10.76 -1.23
C PHE A 82 14.48 9.74 -0.12
N TYR A 83 15.63 9.83 0.56
CA TYR A 83 15.95 8.94 1.69
C TYR A 83 15.07 9.24 2.92
N VAL A 84 14.81 10.52 3.18
CA VAL A 84 13.92 10.94 4.27
C VAL A 84 12.47 10.58 3.93
N CYS A 85 12.05 10.76 2.68
CA CYS A 85 10.73 10.32 2.21
C CYS A 85 10.55 8.81 2.41
N LEU A 86 11.54 8.01 2.03
CA LEU A 86 11.50 6.56 2.21
C LEU A 86 11.30 6.15 3.68
N ALA A 87 12.09 6.76 4.58
CA ALA A 87 12.01 6.49 6.00
C ALA A 87 10.62 6.86 6.57
N ILE A 88 10.09 8.02 6.18
CA ILE A 88 8.77 8.47 6.62
C ILE A 88 7.66 7.58 6.05
N THR A 89 7.70 7.24 4.76
CA THR A 89 6.70 6.35 4.15
C THR A 89 6.72 4.95 4.76
N LEU A 90 7.91 4.40 5.06
CA LEU A 90 8.02 3.13 5.78
C LEU A 90 7.44 3.25 7.20
N ALA A 91 7.73 4.34 7.92
CA ALA A 91 7.15 4.58 9.24
C ALA A 91 5.62 4.69 9.19
N ILE A 92 5.08 5.46 8.23
CA ILE A 92 3.64 5.58 7.99
C ILE A 92 3.03 4.22 7.65
N ALA A 93 3.66 3.42 6.80
CA ALA A 93 3.16 2.10 6.44
C ALA A 93 3.10 1.16 7.66
N ILE A 94 4.15 1.15 8.49
CA ILE A 94 4.17 0.36 9.73
C ILE A 94 3.08 0.85 10.69
N LEU A 95 2.89 2.17 10.83
CA LEU A 95 1.84 2.76 11.65
C LEU A 95 0.44 2.38 11.15
N ILE A 96 0.19 2.40 9.84
CA ILE A 96 -1.08 1.98 9.25
C ILE A 96 -1.33 0.49 9.53
N ILE A 97 -0.32 -0.37 9.34
CA ILE A 97 -0.43 -1.80 9.65
C ILE A 97 -0.69 -2.02 11.14
N ALA A 98 -0.03 -1.26 12.02
CA ALA A 98 -0.25 -1.31 13.46
C ALA A 98 -1.67 -0.85 13.83
N ALA A 99 -2.12 0.28 13.30
CA ALA A 99 -3.46 0.83 13.56
C ALA A 99 -4.57 -0.12 13.06
N PHE A 100 -4.46 -0.67 11.85
CA PHE A 100 -5.41 -1.65 11.32
C PHE A 100 -5.43 -2.93 12.15
N ASN A 101 -4.25 -3.46 12.52
CA ASN A 101 -4.18 -4.63 13.40
C ASN A 101 -4.79 -4.35 14.77
N TYR A 102 -4.53 -3.18 15.33
CA TYR A 102 -5.07 -2.77 16.63
C TYR A 102 -6.59 -2.63 16.55
N TYR A 103 -7.12 -1.96 15.53
CA TYR A 103 -8.56 -1.86 15.30
C TYR A 103 -9.22 -3.23 15.20
N ILE A 104 -8.65 -4.16 14.42
CA ILE A 104 -9.18 -5.52 14.29
C ILE A 104 -9.07 -6.31 15.60
N ALA A 105 -7.97 -6.16 16.34
CA ALA A 105 -7.78 -6.82 17.63
C ALA A 105 -8.80 -6.35 18.66
N VAL A 106 -9.07 -5.04 18.72
CA VAL A 106 -10.09 -4.45 19.62
C VAL A 106 -11.51 -4.81 19.16
N ALA A 107 -11.81 -4.71 17.86
CA ALA A 107 -13.16 -4.94 17.33
C ALA A 107 -13.55 -6.43 17.25
N ARG A 108 -12.58 -7.35 17.09
CA ARG A 108 -12.84 -8.79 16.91
C ARG A 108 -12.22 -9.68 18.00
N GLY A 109 -11.59 -9.11 19.04
CA GLY A 109 -11.00 -9.86 20.15
C GLY A 109 -9.85 -10.79 19.76
N GLN A 110 -9.19 -10.55 18.62
CA GLN A 110 -8.13 -11.40 18.09
C GLN A 110 -6.74 -10.96 18.58
N SER A 111 -5.76 -11.87 18.59
CA SER A 111 -4.42 -11.61 19.12
C SER A 111 -3.61 -10.66 18.23
N PHE A 112 -3.61 -9.37 18.59
CA PHE A 112 -2.85 -8.28 17.93
C PHE A 112 -1.42 -8.67 17.55
N LYS A 113 -0.66 -9.21 18.53
CA LYS A 113 0.78 -9.47 18.36
C LYS A 113 1.09 -10.45 17.23
N ARG A 114 0.31 -11.54 17.12
CA ARG A 114 0.57 -12.60 16.13
C ARG A 114 0.30 -12.10 14.71
N ARG A 115 -0.84 -11.44 14.52
CA ARG A 115 -1.27 -10.89 13.24
C ARG A 115 -0.42 -9.70 12.80
N PHE A 116 -0.02 -8.84 13.73
CA PHE A 116 0.92 -7.77 13.46
C PHE A 116 2.28 -8.31 13.00
N LEU A 117 2.85 -9.30 13.70
CA LEU A 117 4.14 -9.88 13.30
C LEU A 117 4.07 -10.54 11.92
N GLU A 118 2.99 -11.26 11.64
CA GLU A 118 2.78 -11.93 10.36
C GLU A 118 2.63 -10.91 9.23
N MET A 119 1.80 -9.89 9.41
CA MET A 119 1.60 -8.84 8.44
C MET A 119 2.83 -7.96 8.23
N ALA A 120 3.52 -7.56 9.30
CA ALA A 120 4.76 -6.80 9.21
C ALA A 120 5.87 -7.62 8.56
N GLY A 121 6.00 -8.90 8.92
CA GLY A 121 6.98 -9.81 8.33
C GLY A 121 6.79 -10.01 6.83
N ILE A 122 5.54 -10.25 6.39
CA ILE A 122 5.21 -10.35 4.96
C ILE A 122 5.49 -9.03 4.26
N SER A 123 5.05 -7.90 4.82
CA SER A 123 5.27 -6.58 4.22
C SER A 123 6.75 -6.24 4.09
N LEU A 124 7.56 -6.51 5.11
CA LEU A 124 9.00 -6.29 5.10
C LEU A 124 9.70 -7.23 4.11
N GLY A 125 9.28 -8.50 4.05
CA GLY A 125 9.79 -9.47 3.07
C GLY A 125 9.51 -9.05 1.64
N VAL A 126 8.26 -8.69 1.32
CA VAL A 126 7.89 -8.16 0.00
C VAL A 126 8.65 -6.88 -0.31
N THR A 127 8.78 -5.98 0.67
CA THR A 127 9.56 -4.74 0.52
C THR A 127 11.02 -5.04 0.17
N ALA A 128 11.68 -5.93 0.90
CA ALA A 128 13.07 -6.30 0.64
C ALA A 128 13.25 -6.96 -0.74
N LEU A 129 12.32 -7.83 -1.13
CA LEU A 129 12.33 -8.45 -2.47
C LEU A 129 12.11 -7.40 -3.57
N SER A 130 11.11 -6.53 -3.44
CA SER A 130 10.86 -5.43 -4.38
C SER A 130 12.05 -4.47 -4.47
N PHE A 131 12.74 -4.22 -3.35
CA PHE A 131 13.96 -3.43 -3.31
C PHE A 131 15.10 -4.09 -4.10
N GLY A 132 15.31 -5.39 -3.92
CA GLY A 132 16.29 -6.16 -4.69
C GLY A 132 15.97 -6.22 -6.19
N ILE A 133 14.70 -6.39 -6.55
CA ILE A 133 14.25 -6.37 -7.95
C ILE A 133 14.46 -4.97 -8.56
N GLY A 134 14.13 -3.90 -7.83
CA GLY A 134 14.38 -2.53 -8.28
C GLY A 134 15.86 -2.24 -8.51
N TRP A 135 16.73 -2.73 -7.62
CA TRP A 135 18.18 -2.64 -7.78
C TRP A 135 18.71 -3.41 -9.00
N LEU A 136 18.26 -4.65 -9.19
CA LEU A 136 18.63 -5.46 -10.36
C LEU A 136 18.13 -4.83 -11.66
N ALA A 137 16.86 -4.39 -11.69
CA ALA A 137 16.27 -3.73 -12.84
C ALA A 137 17.09 -2.49 -13.25
N ARG A 138 17.58 -1.70 -12.29
CA ARG A 138 18.48 -0.57 -12.56
C ARG A 138 19.78 -1.00 -13.23
N GLN A 139 20.45 -2.04 -12.69
CA GLN A 139 21.71 -2.55 -13.24
C GLN A 139 21.55 -3.09 -14.67
N PHE A 140 20.44 -3.79 -14.96
CA PHE A 140 20.19 -4.37 -16.28
C PHE A 140 19.65 -3.38 -17.31
N LEU A 141 18.84 -2.40 -16.90
CA LEU A 141 18.22 -1.43 -17.80
C LEU A 141 19.13 -0.22 -18.07
N GLY A 142 20.29 -0.12 -17.42
CA GLY A 142 21.24 0.98 -17.63
C GLY A 142 20.66 2.37 -17.32
N VAL A 143 19.65 2.43 -16.44
CA VAL A 143 19.01 3.68 -16.01
C VAL A 143 19.96 4.37 -15.03
N GLU A 144 20.97 5.04 -15.55
CA GLU A 144 21.66 6.15 -14.89
C GLU A 144 20.77 7.39 -15.06
N ILE A 145 20.08 7.78 -13.99
CA ILE A 145 19.52 9.13 -13.83
C ILE A 145 20.53 9.92 -13.00
#